data_AF-A0A968IWP1-F1
#
_entry.id   AF-A0A968IWP1-F1
#
_cell.length_a   1.000
_cell.length_b   1.000
_cell.length_c   1.000
_cell.angle_alpha   90.00
_cell.angle_beta   90.00
_cell.angle_gamma   90.00
#
_symmetry.space_group_name_H-M   'P 1'
#
loop_
_entity.id
_entity.type
_entity.pdbx_description
1 polymer ?
#
loop_
_entity_poly.entity_id
_entity_poly.type
_entity_poly.pdbx_seq_one_letter_code
_entity_poly.pdbx_strand_id
1 'polypeptide(L)'
;MGITGLIFLSWLFSRSSGWDKLSKKYKTEQCFPIVFIENQQGIFKNPDDNRGSTVIRPLNIGVSEEGMYLFLPFPYDVFYPSLLIPWDEIEYQIPHRQNDENKRYTFYIGNPVITCLRLYPKAIEKLEEDYREPIFSNKLGELN
;
A
#
# COMPACT_ATOMS: atom_id res chain seq x y z
N MET A 1 -25.12 15.93 -0.08
CA MET A 1 -23.67 16.19 -0.30
C MET A 1 -23.48 16.48 -1.78
N GLY A 2 -23.02 17.68 -2.13
CA GLY A 2 -22.77 18.06 -3.54
C GLY A 2 -21.41 17.58 -4.05
N ILE A 3 -21.18 17.69 -5.35
CA ILE A 3 -19.92 17.33 -6.04
C ILE A 3 -18.69 17.95 -5.35
N THR A 4 -18.80 19.19 -4.87
CA THR A 4 -17.75 19.90 -4.13
C THR A 4 -17.32 19.18 -2.85
N GLY A 5 -18.28 18.57 -2.13
CA GLY A 5 -17.99 17.79 -0.93
C GLY A 5 -17.22 16.51 -1.25
N LEU A 6 -17.56 15.85 -2.36
CA LEU A 6 -16.85 14.66 -2.84
C LEU A 6 -15.42 14.98 -3.28
N ILE A 7 -15.22 16.11 -3.98
CA ILE A 7 -13.88 16.59 -4.36
C ILE A 7 -13.04 16.90 -3.13
N PHE A 8 -13.61 17.55 -2.11
CA PHE A 8 -12.90 17.88 -0.88
C PHE A 8 -12.51 16.63 -0.08
N LEU A 9 -13.40 15.63 0.04
CA LEU A 9 -13.10 14.36 0.70
C LEU A 9 -12.03 13.57 -0.06
N SER A 10 -12.08 13.57 -1.39
CA SER A 10 -11.06 12.96 -2.26
C SER A 10 -9.69 13.63 -2.07
N TRP A 11 -9.67 14.95 -2.03
CA TRP A 11 -8.45 15.72 -1.77
C TRP A 11 -7.86 15.44 -0.38
N LEU A 12 -8.70 15.37 0.65
CA LEU A 12 -8.27 15.02 2.00
C LEU A 12 -7.66 13.61 2.05
N PHE A 13 -8.33 12.63 1.46
CA PHE A 13 -7.84 11.26 1.36
C PHE A 13 -6.48 11.17 0.68
N SER A 14 -6.34 11.83 -0.47
CA SER A 14 -5.12 11.77 -1.27
C SER A 14 -3.93 12.37 -0.50
N ARG A 15 -4.20 13.44 0.25
CA ARG A 15 -3.20 14.09 1.11
C ARG A 15 -2.83 13.25 2.33
N SER A 16 -3.79 12.70 3.06
CA SER A 16 -3.56 11.98 4.32
C SER A 16 -2.97 10.58 4.13
N SER A 17 -3.28 9.93 3.01
CA SER A 17 -2.69 8.65 2.62
C SER A 17 -1.31 8.80 1.96
N GLY A 18 -1.02 9.97 1.38
CA GLY A 18 0.16 10.20 0.54
C GLY A 18 -0.02 9.75 -0.92
N TRP A 19 -1.22 9.32 -1.32
CA TRP A 19 -1.48 8.79 -2.67
C TRP A 19 -1.17 9.79 -3.80
N ASP A 20 -1.37 11.09 -3.58
CA ASP A 20 -0.99 12.13 -4.56
C ASP A 20 0.50 12.07 -4.88
N LYS A 21 1.36 11.98 -3.85
CA LYS A 21 2.81 11.89 -4.03
C LYS A 21 3.21 10.54 -4.63
N LEU A 22 2.60 9.45 -4.17
CA LEU A 22 2.86 8.12 -4.72
C LEU A 22 2.51 8.04 -6.20
N SER A 23 1.34 8.53 -6.60
CA SER A 23 0.92 8.52 -8.01
C SER A 23 1.81 9.35 -8.91
N LYS A 24 2.34 10.49 -8.43
CA LYS A 24 3.31 11.27 -9.19
C LYS A 24 4.62 10.53 -9.45
N LYS A 25 5.03 9.64 -8.55
CA LYS A 25 6.32 8.92 -8.63
C LYS A 25 6.21 7.51 -9.23
N TYR A 26 5.13 6.79 -8.93
CA TYR A 26 5.00 5.34 -9.16
C TYR A 26 3.75 4.96 -9.95
N LYS A 27 3.02 5.93 -10.53
CA LYS A 27 1.88 5.61 -11.42
C LYS A 27 2.34 4.66 -12.51
N THR A 28 1.55 3.62 -12.74
CA THR A 28 1.80 2.63 -13.78
C THR A 28 0.55 2.39 -14.62
N GLU A 29 0.76 2.04 -15.89
CA GLU A 29 -0.26 1.52 -16.81
C GLU A 29 -0.07 0.03 -17.07
N GLN A 30 0.92 -0.60 -16.41
CA GLN A 30 1.16 -2.03 -16.53
C GLN A 30 -0.05 -2.83 -16.05
N CYS A 31 -0.32 -3.94 -16.74
CA CYS A 31 -1.38 -4.87 -16.37
C CYS A 31 -1.12 -5.48 -14.98
N PHE A 32 -2.18 -5.91 -14.32
CA PHE A 32 -2.08 -6.55 -13.00
C PHE A 32 -1.11 -7.74 -13.03
N PRO A 33 -0.27 -7.88 -11.99
CA PRO A 33 0.62 -9.04 -11.88
C PRO A 33 -0.19 -10.33 -11.74
N ILE A 34 0.45 -11.46 -12.03
CA ILE A 34 -0.15 -12.80 -11.92
C ILE A 34 -0.60 -13.09 -10.49
N VAL A 35 0.13 -12.56 -9.49
CA VAL A 35 -0.18 -12.75 -8.06
C VAL A 35 -0.76 -11.48 -7.48
N PHE A 36 -2.02 -11.60 -7.07
CA PHE A 36 -2.83 -10.47 -6.66
C PHE A 36 -3.94 -10.90 -5.71
N ILE A 37 -4.17 -10.08 -4.69
CA ILE A 37 -5.27 -10.25 -3.75
C ILE A 37 -6.16 -9.00 -3.75
N GLU A 38 -7.46 -9.23 -3.72
CA GLU A 38 -8.47 -8.18 -3.81
C GLU A 38 -9.09 -7.85 -2.46
N ASN A 39 -9.69 -6.66 -2.36
CA ASN A 39 -10.54 -6.24 -1.25
C ASN A 39 -9.86 -6.33 0.13
N GLN A 40 -8.57 -6.01 0.17
CA GLN A 40 -7.82 -5.88 1.40
C GLN A 40 -8.08 -4.52 2.06
N GLN A 41 -7.68 -4.43 3.32
CA GLN A 41 -7.64 -3.19 4.06
C GLN A 41 -6.19 -2.75 4.21
N GLY A 42 -5.86 -1.57 3.67
CA GLY A 42 -4.57 -0.91 3.89
C GLY A 42 -4.72 0.28 4.84
N ILE A 43 -3.78 0.43 5.76
CA ILE A 43 -3.76 1.59 6.67
C ILE A 43 -2.56 2.45 6.31
N PHE A 44 -2.82 3.63 5.77
CA PHE A 44 -1.83 4.56 5.28
C PHE A 44 -1.56 5.66 6.31
N LYS A 45 -0.32 6.10 6.44
CA LYS A 45 0.05 7.27 7.23
C LYS A 45 1.09 8.07 6.45
N ASN A 46 0.69 9.24 5.95
CA ASN A 46 1.63 10.22 5.44
C ASN A 46 2.42 10.82 6.63
N PRO A 47 3.76 10.73 6.67
CA PRO A 47 4.56 11.31 7.74
C PRO A 47 4.44 12.84 7.82
N ASP A 48 4.08 13.51 6.73
CA ASP A 48 3.86 14.97 6.69
C ASP A 48 2.46 15.39 7.20
N ASP A 49 1.57 14.44 7.50
CA ASP A 49 0.21 14.71 7.97
C ASP A 49 0.00 14.26 9.43
N ASN A 50 -0.27 15.23 10.31
CA ASN A 50 -0.51 15.01 11.74
C ASN A 50 -1.94 14.55 12.05
N ARG A 51 -2.83 14.43 11.05
CA ARG A 51 -4.26 14.09 11.25
C ARG A 51 -4.54 12.62 11.54
N GLY A 52 -3.51 11.77 11.55
CA GLY A 52 -3.61 10.35 11.87
C GLY A 52 -3.48 9.44 10.65
N SER A 53 -3.99 8.22 10.75
CA SER A 53 -3.92 7.23 9.67
C SER A 53 -5.21 7.17 8.86
N THR A 54 -5.07 6.91 7.57
CA THR A 54 -6.18 6.73 6.63
C THR A 54 -6.38 5.25 6.35
N VAL A 55 -7.57 4.74 6.62
CA VAL A 55 -7.92 3.36 6.27
C VAL A 55 -8.50 3.34 4.86
N ILE A 56 -7.94 2.51 3.99
CA ILE A 56 -8.38 2.34 2.60
C ILE A 56 -8.91 0.92 2.43
N ARG A 57 -10.16 0.80 1.98
CA ARG A 57 -10.81 -0.45 1.61
C ARG A 57 -11.92 -0.15 0.58
N PRO A 58 -12.02 -0.92 -0.51
CA PRO A 58 -11.12 -2.00 -0.92
C PRO A 58 -9.76 -1.47 -1.42
N LEU A 59 -8.68 -2.12 -0.98
CA LEU A 59 -7.35 -2.00 -1.56
C LEU A 59 -7.00 -3.36 -2.17
N ASN A 60 -6.63 -3.39 -3.44
CA ASN A 60 -6.08 -4.59 -4.04
C ASN A 60 -4.56 -4.46 -4.11
N ILE A 61 -3.89 -5.58 -3.89
CA ILE A 61 -2.43 -5.64 -3.71
C ILE A 61 -1.90 -6.76 -4.58
N GLY A 62 -0.88 -6.47 -5.37
CA GLY A 62 -0.17 -7.47 -6.15
C GLY A 62 1.32 -7.43 -5.86
N VAL A 63 1.99 -8.52 -6.21
CA VAL A 63 3.44 -8.63 -6.07
C VAL A 63 4.04 -9.25 -7.34
N SER A 64 5.24 -8.82 -7.66
CA SER A 64 5.97 -9.21 -8.86
C SER A 64 7.47 -9.11 -8.64
N GLU A 65 8.26 -9.54 -9.62
CA GLU A 65 9.71 -9.37 -9.58
C GLU A 65 10.11 -7.88 -9.56
N GLU A 66 9.34 -7.02 -10.23
CA GLU A 66 9.60 -5.58 -10.35
C GLU A 66 9.24 -4.81 -9.07
N GLY A 67 8.20 -5.22 -8.35
CA GLY A 67 7.73 -4.49 -7.19
C GLY A 67 6.37 -4.90 -6.64
N MET A 68 5.89 -4.07 -5.72
CA MET A 68 4.56 -4.17 -5.12
C MET A 68 3.56 -3.29 -5.87
N TYR A 69 2.46 -3.90 -6.30
CA TYR A 69 1.35 -3.23 -6.96
C TYR A 69 0.28 -2.82 -5.95
N LEU A 70 -0.17 -1.57 -6.01
CA LEU A 70 -1.31 -1.07 -5.25
C LEU A 70 -2.38 -0.51 -6.20
N PHE A 71 -3.61 -0.96 -6.03
CA PHE A 71 -4.72 -0.58 -6.90
C PHE A 71 -6.01 -0.43 -6.11
N LEU A 72 -6.80 0.58 -6.46
CA LEU A 72 -8.16 0.75 -5.95
C LEU A 72 -9.14 0.38 -7.06
N PRO A 73 -10.10 -0.52 -6.84
CA PRO A 73 -11.04 -0.92 -7.87
C PRO A 73 -11.96 0.23 -8.30
N PHE A 74 -12.56 0.09 -9.48
CA PHE A 74 -13.58 1.00 -9.97
C PHE A 74 -14.68 1.25 -8.92
N PRO A 75 -15.14 2.50 -8.72
CA PRO A 75 -14.81 3.71 -9.50
C PRO A 75 -13.65 4.55 -8.93
N TYR A 76 -12.89 4.02 -7.97
CA TYR A 76 -11.83 4.78 -7.30
C TYR A 76 -10.60 4.97 -8.20
N ASP A 77 -10.29 4.00 -9.06
CA ASP A 77 -9.21 4.04 -10.04
C ASP A 77 -9.19 5.30 -10.93
N VAL A 78 -10.36 5.89 -11.22
CA VAL A 78 -10.48 7.14 -12.00
C VAL A 78 -9.72 8.31 -11.36
N PHE A 79 -9.70 8.39 -10.03
CA PHE A 79 -9.04 9.45 -9.27
C PHE A 79 -7.69 9.01 -8.67
N TYR A 80 -7.51 7.70 -8.54
CA TYR A 80 -6.39 7.09 -7.83
C TYR A 80 -5.76 6.03 -8.73
N PRO A 81 -4.79 6.42 -9.58
CA PRO A 81 -4.21 5.51 -10.54
C PRO A 81 -3.49 4.35 -9.83
N SER A 82 -3.38 3.22 -10.51
CA SER A 82 -2.57 2.08 -10.11
C SER A 82 -1.12 2.49 -9.90
N LEU A 83 -0.50 1.87 -8.90
CA LEU A 83 0.89 2.12 -8.54
C LEU A 83 1.70 0.83 -8.69
N LEU A 84 2.91 0.94 -9.22
CA LEU A 84 3.95 -0.09 -9.12
C LEU A 84 5.13 0.51 -8.37
N ILE A 85 5.32 0.05 -7.13
CA ILE A 85 6.38 0.55 -6.26
C ILE A 85 7.55 -0.45 -6.32
N PRO A 86 8.71 -0.04 -6.85
CA PRO A 86 9.91 -0.87 -6.88
C PRO A 86 10.34 -1.31 -5.48
N TRP A 87 10.92 -2.50 -5.36
CA TRP A 87 11.34 -3.05 -4.07
C TRP A 87 12.41 -2.21 -3.36
N ASP A 88 13.30 -1.54 -4.10
CA ASP A 88 14.35 -0.66 -3.58
C ASP A 88 13.81 0.68 -3.01
N GLU A 89 12.54 0.98 -3.25
CA GLU A 89 11.83 2.13 -2.70
C GLU A 89 10.93 1.74 -1.51
N ILE A 90 11.06 0.51 -1.01
CA ILE A 90 10.27 0.01 0.12
C ILE A 90 11.22 -0.44 1.23
N GLU A 91 11.04 0.09 2.43
CA GLU A 91 11.64 -0.48 3.64
C GLU A 91 10.59 -1.24 4.43
N TYR A 92 11.00 -2.34 5.06
CA TYR A 92 10.11 -3.32 5.67
C TYR A 92 10.41 -3.51 7.15
N GLN A 93 9.37 -3.40 7.97
CA GLN A 93 9.44 -3.69 9.40
C GLN A 93 8.44 -4.77 9.78
N ILE A 94 8.98 -5.90 10.26
CA ILE A 94 8.21 -6.99 10.86
C ILE A 94 7.85 -6.61 12.31
N PRO A 95 6.63 -6.95 12.77
CA PRO A 95 6.26 -6.72 14.15
C PRO A 95 7.08 -7.57 15.12
N HIS A 96 7.61 -6.93 16.16
CA HIS A 96 8.57 -7.49 17.11
C HIS A 96 8.00 -8.57 18.05
N ARG A 97 6.67 -8.83 18.06
CA ARG A 97 6.02 -9.83 18.93
C ARG A 97 5.01 -10.68 18.16
N GLN A 98 5.08 -12.00 18.35
CA GLN A 98 4.26 -13.00 17.64
C GLN A 98 2.80 -13.12 18.13
N ASN A 99 2.46 -12.65 19.33
CA ASN A 99 1.16 -12.89 19.99
C ASN A 99 0.18 -11.69 19.98
N ASP A 100 0.35 -10.71 19.10
CA ASP A 100 -0.57 -9.56 19.03
C ASP A 100 -1.59 -9.76 17.89
N GLU A 101 -2.88 -9.84 18.22
CA GLU A 101 -3.96 -9.87 17.23
C GLU A 101 -4.03 -8.58 16.38
N ASN A 102 -3.37 -7.50 16.82
CA ASN A 102 -3.16 -6.26 16.06
C ASN A 102 -1.82 -6.23 15.30
N LYS A 103 -1.14 -7.36 15.14
CA LYS A 103 0.10 -7.48 14.35
C LYS A 103 -0.15 -6.90 12.94
N ARG A 104 0.68 -5.94 12.52
CA ARG A 104 0.60 -5.34 11.18
C ARG A 104 1.99 -5.17 10.59
N TYR A 105 2.19 -5.69 9.40
CA TYR A 105 3.41 -5.45 8.64
C TYR A 105 3.44 -4.00 8.17
N THR A 106 4.54 -3.30 8.44
CA THR A 106 4.68 -1.88 8.08
C THR A 106 5.69 -1.75 6.95
N PHE A 107 5.23 -1.14 5.86
CA PHE A 107 6.01 -0.82 4.67
C PHE A 107 6.20 0.70 4.62
N TYR A 108 7.43 1.16 4.66
CA TYR A 108 7.78 2.55 4.44
C TYR A 108 8.08 2.72 2.96
N ILE A 109 7.30 3.56 2.28
CA ILE A 109 7.35 3.68 0.83
C ILE A 109 7.94 5.03 0.45
N GLY A 110 9.00 4.99 -0.35
CA GLY A 110 9.69 6.12 -0.96
C GLY A 110 10.96 6.55 -0.24
N ASN A 111 11.88 7.13 -1.00
CA ASN A 111 13.07 7.83 -0.48
C ASN A 111 13.11 9.30 -0.95
N PRO A 112 12.91 10.30 -0.06
CA PRO A 112 12.51 10.17 1.35
C PRO A 112 11.09 9.59 1.50
N VAL A 113 10.76 9.05 2.68
CA VAL A 113 9.48 8.35 2.95
C VAL A 113 8.27 9.22 2.60
N ILE A 114 7.45 8.71 1.68
CA ILE A 114 6.20 9.33 1.23
C ILE A 114 5.02 8.89 2.10
N THR A 115 4.96 7.60 2.46
CA THR A 115 3.90 7.07 3.30
C THR A 115 4.32 5.78 3.99
N CYS A 116 3.66 5.47 5.10
CA CYS A 116 3.68 4.14 5.69
C CYS A 116 2.39 3.40 5.34
N LEU A 117 2.51 2.23 4.70
CA LEU A 117 1.42 1.29 4.49
C LEU A 117 1.50 0.18 5.53
N ARG A 118 0.40 -0.07 6.24
CA ARG A 118 0.27 -1.21 7.15
C ARG A 118 -0.75 -2.21 6.64
N LEU A 119 -0.34 -3.47 6.61
CA LEU A 119 -1.14 -4.61 6.16
C LEU A 119 -1.30 -5.66 7.25
N TYR A 120 -2.42 -6.37 7.20
CA TYR A 120 -2.69 -7.49 8.11
C TYR A 120 -1.90 -8.74 7.70
N PRO A 121 -1.51 -9.62 8.65
CA PRO A 121 -0.72 -10.82 8.38
C PRO A 121 -1.36 -11.73 7.34
N LYS A 122 -2.67 -11.91 7.41
CA LYS A 122 -3.43 -12.71 6.43
C LYS A 122 -3.25 -12.25 4.98
N ALA A 123 -3.09 -10.93 4.75
CA ALA A 123 -2.84 -10.41 3.41
C ALA A 123 -1.43 -10.77 2.93
N ILE A 124 -0.44 -10.69 3.81
CA ILE A 124 0.95 -11.05 3.53
C ILE A 124 1.07 -12.56 3.27
N GLU A 125 0.55 -13.38 4.18
CA GLU A 125 0.55 -14.84 4.09
C GLU A 125 -0.06 -15.30 2.77
N LYS A 126 -1.20 -14.71 2.39
CA LYS A 126 -1.86 -15.05 1.13
C LYS A 126 -1.05 -14.65 -0.10
N LEU A 127 -0.41 -13.47 -0.10
CA LEU A 127 0.44 -13.03 -1.21
C LEU A 127 1.66 -13.95 -1.36
N GLU A 128 2.31 -14.33 -0.26
CA GLU A 128 3.45 -15.24 -0.28
C GLU A 128 3.05 -16.67 -0.67
N GLU A 129 1.89 -17.15 -0.23
CA GLU A 129 1.33 -18.45 -0.65
C GLU A 129 1.05 -18.46 -2.16
N ASP A 130 0.35 -17.44 -2.67
CA ASP A 130 0.00 -17.33 -4.09
C ASP A 130 1.26 -17.11 -4.96
N TYR A 131 2.29 -16.44 -4.44
CA TYR A 131 3.60 -16.24 -5.09
C TYR A 131 4.53 -17.45 -4.98
N ARG A 132 4.31 -18.33 -4.00
CA ARG A 132 5.07 -19.57 -3.71
C ARG A 132 6.47 -19.37 -3.11
N GLU A 133 6.78 -18.18 -2.63
CA GLU A 133 8.01 -17.89 -1.88
C GLU A 133 7.79 -16.68 -0.96
N PRO A 134 8.60 -16.50 0.11
CA PRO A 134 8.45 -15.40 1.06
C PRO A 134 9.02 -14.09 0.49
N ILE A 135 8.37 -13.59 -0.57
CA ILE A 135 8.85 -12.51 -1.44
C ILE A 135 9.24 -11.24 -0.67
N PHE A 136 8.50 -10.89 0.38
CA PHE A 136 8.80 -9.68 1.15
C PHE A 136 10.13 -9.80 1.90
N SER A 137 10.37 -10.93 2.57
CA SER A 137 11.66 -11.18 3.23
C SER A 137 12.80 -11.30 2.23
N ASN A 138 12.57 -11.93 1.07
CA ASN A 138 13.57 -12.10 0.02
C ASN A 138 14.00 -10.78 -0.63
N LYS A 139 13.03 -9.89 -0.91
CA LYS A 139 13.26 -8.64 -1.65
C LYS A 139 13.68 -7.49 -0.74
N LEU A 140 13.20 -7.45 0.49
CA LEU A 140 13.34 -6.28 1.37
C LEU A 140 14.35 -6.51 2.50
N GLY A 141 14.62 -7.76 2.88
CA GLY A 141 15.32 -8.06 4.13
C GLY A 141 14.57 -7.54 5.36
N GLU A 142 15.12 -7.77 6.55
CA GLU A 142 14.59 -7.17 7.79
C GLU A 142 15.42 -5.94 8.17
N LEU A 143 14.75 -4.85 8.57
CA LEU A 143 15.42 -3.76 9.28
C LEU A 143 15.90 -4.30 10.65
N ASN A 144 17.22 -4.38 10.83
CA ASN A 144 17.88 -4.71 12.11
C ASN A 144 17.63 -3.66 13.20
#